data_AF-A0A3B9WWP2-F1
#
_entry.id   AF-A0A3B9WWP2-F1
#
_cell.length_a   1.000
_cell.length_b   1.000
_cell.length_c   1.000
_cell.angle_alpha   90.00
_cell.angle_beta   90.00
_cell.angle_gamma   90.00
#
_symmetry.space_group_name_H-M   'P 1'
#
loop_
_entity.id
_entity.type
_entity.pdbx_description
1 polymer ?
#
loop_
_entity_poly.entity_id
_entity_poly.type
_entity_poly.pdbx_seq_one_letter_code
_entity_poly.pdbx_strand_id
1 'polypeptide(L)'
;MSENTVDTELEIPDGFELIELTREPIELYKVLKFENAVSSGGEAKMVIGSGLVLVNGQVETQKRKKISTGDTIEFEENKYFIKLSATAKSPEPAAPKKIKPANVNKASRKPIAALRKEGTK
;
A
#
# COMPACT_ATOMS: atom_id res chain seq x y z
N MET A 1 -41.40 -14.15 -3.86
CA MET A 1 -40.69 -13.02 -4.48
C MET A 1 -39.37 -13.56 -4.96
N SER A 2 -39.10 -13.26 -6.22
CA SER A 2 -38.26 -14.00 -7.15
C SER A 2 -36.81 -14.14 -6.72
N GLU A 3 -36.22 -15.24 -7.19
CA GLU A 3 -34.79 -15.54 -7.21
C GLU A 3 -33.99 -14.33 -7.69
N ASN A 4 -33.14 -13.78 -6.82
CA ASN A 4 -32.06 -12.91 -7.27
C ASN A 4 -30.90 -13.84 -7.63
N THR A 5 -30.83 -14.14 -8.92
CA THR A 5 -29.70 -14.77 -9.58
C THR A 5 -28.43 -14.02 -9.23
N VAL A 6 -27.53 -14.76 -8.59
CA VAL A 6 -26.14 -14.44 -8.31
C VAL A 6 -25.38 -14.29 -9.62
N ASP A 7 -25.50 -13.13 -10.26
CA ASP A 7 -24.49 -12.65 -11.20
C ASP A 7 -23.24 -12.37 -10.38
N THR A 8 -22.38 -13.39 -10.28
CA THR A 8 -21.00 -13.22 -9.81
C THR A 8 -20.20 -12.63 -10.97
N GLU A 9 -20.61 -11.45 -11.45
CA GLU A 9 -19.65 -10.54 -12.04
C GLU A 9 -18.75 -10.10 -10.90
N LEU A 10 -17.43 -10.11 -11.14
CA LEU A 10 -16.44 -9.57 -10.22
C LEU A 10 -16.65 -8.05 -10.16
N GLU A 11 -17.70 -7.63 -9.46
CA GLU A 11 -17.99 -6.24 -9.16
C GLU A 11 -16.83 -5.74 -8.30
N ILE A 12 -16.06 -4.82 -8.87
CA ILE A 12 -15.08 -4.07 -8.09
C ILE A 12 -15.92 -3.28 -7.09
N PRO A 13 -15.76 -3.51 -5.77
CA PRO A 13 -16.60 -2.82 -4.80
C PRO A 13 -16.37 -1.31 -4.89
N ASP A 14 -17.43 -0.52 -4.78
CA ASP A 14 -17.32 0.94 -4.81
C ASP A 14 -16.32 1.43 -3.76
N GLY A 15 -15.34 2.23 -4.19
CA GLY A 15 -14.26 2.74 -3.34
C GLY A 15 -12.98 1.89 -3.30
N PHE A 16 -12.87 0.85 -4.12
CA PHE A 16 -11.62 0.13 -4.34
C PHE A 16 -10.94 0.58 -5.64
N GLU A 17 -9.64 0.82 -5.57
CA GLU A 17 -8.80 1.14 -6.71
C GLU A 17 -8.34 -0.16 -7.40
N LEU A 18 -8.57 -0.23 -8.72
CA LEU A 18 -8.31 -1.43 -9.50
C LEU A 18 -6.82 -1.55 -9.86
N ILE A 19 -6.17 -2.63 -9.41
CA ILE A 19 -4.79 -2.96 -9.77
C ILE A 19 -4.79 -4.05 -10.82
N GLU A 20 -4.24 -3.72 -12.00
CA GLU A 20 -4.05 -4.69 -13.07
C GLU A 20 -2.67 -5.36 -12.99
N LEU A 21 -2.66 -6.67 -12.76
CA LEU A 21 -1.47 -7.50 -12.75
C LEU A 21 -1.29 -8.22 -14.10
N THR A 22 -0.06 -8.31 -14.58
CA THR A 22 0.27 -9.07 -15.80
C THR A 22 0.60 -10.54 -15.52
N ARG A 23 1.01 -10.85 -14.28
CA ARG A 23 1.45 -12.17 -13.82
C ARG A 23 1.08 -12.35 -12.35
N GLU A 24 0.56 -13.50 -12.02
CA GLU A 24 0.35 -14.00 -10.66
C GLU A 24 1.10 -15.34 -10.49
N PRO A 25 1.50 -15.73 -9.27
CA PRO A 25 1.33 -15.02 -7.99
C PRO A 25 2.31 -13.84 -7.83
N ILE A 26 1.83 -12.72 -7.29
CA ILE A 26 2.66 -11.56 -6.92
C ILE A 26 2.85 -11.48 -5.40
N GLU A 27 3.93 -10.85 -4.95
CA GLU A 27 4.17 -10.62 -3.51
C GLU A 27 3.47 -9.33 -3.04
N LEU A 28 2.82 -9.36 -1.87
CA LEU A 28 2.08 -8.23 -1.28
C LEU A 28 2.87 -6.90 -1.26
N TYR A 29 4.14 -6.92 -0.83
CA TYR A 29 4.95 -5.70 -0.79
C TYR A 29 5.23 -5.10 -2.18
N LYS A 30 5.19 -5.90 -3.25
CA LYS A 30 5.31 -5.39 -4.62
C LYS A 30 4.04 -4.66 -5.02
N VAL A 31 2.88 -5.19 -4.65
CA VAL A 31 1.58 -4.56 -4.93
C VAL A 31 1.51 -3.17 -4.31
N LEU A 32 1.84 -3.05 -3.02
CA LEU A 32 1.89 -1.73 -2.33
C LEU A 32 2.85 -0.75 -3.00
N LYS A 33 3.97 -1.25 -3.57
CA LYS A 33 4.90 -0.41 -4.31
C LYS A 33 4.35 0.02 -5.67
N PHE A 34 3.61 -0.86 -6.36
CA PHE A 34 3.02 -0.55 -7.66
C PHE A 34 1.99 0.57 -7.56
N GLU A 35 1.17 0.57 -6.51
CA GLU A 35 0.17 1.62 -6.25
C GLU A 35 0.72 2.90 -5.63
N ASN A 36 2.04 2.98 -5.42
CA ASN A 36 2.63 4.10 -4.69
C ASN A 36 2.07 4.28 -3.26
N ALA A 37 1.47 3.23 -2.67
CA ALA A 37 0.93 3.25 -1.30
C ALA A 37 2.04 3.46 -0.25
N VAL A 38 3.29 3.17 -0.64
CA VAL A 38 4.49 3.29 0.20
C VAL A 38 5.63 3.97 -0.56
N SER A 39 6.47 4.72 0.15
CA SER A 39 7.59 5.46 -0.44
C SER A 39 8.74 4.55 -0.87
N SER A 40 8.87 3.37 -0.25
CA SER A 40 9.94 2.42 -0.60
C SER A 40 9.55 0.96 -0.33
N GLY A 41 10.26 0.03 -0.99
CA GLY A 41 10.08 -1.41 -0.71
C GLY A 41 10.52 -1.84 0.70
N GLY A 42 11.34 -1.02 1.39
CA GLY A 42 11.69 -1.22 2.79
C GLY A 42 10.52 -0.87 3.71
N GLU A 43 9.89 0.27 3.44
CA GLU A 43 8.67 0.72 4.13
C GLU A 43 7.52 -0.27 3.94
N ALA A 44 7.30 -0.78 2.72
CA ALA A 44 6.31 -1.83 2.45
C ALA A 44 6.46 -3.04 3.39
N LYS A 45 7.70 -3.50 3.57
CA LYS A 45 8.00 -4.63 4.47
C LYS A 45 7.78 -4.28 5.94
N MET A 46 7.99 -3.02 6.32
CA MET A 46 7.75 -2.56 7.68
C MET A 46 6.25 -2.48 7.97
N VAL A 47 5.46 -1.82 7.12
CA VAL A 47 4.01 -1.65 7.34
C VAL A 47 3.28 -2.99 7.35
N ILE A 48 3.63 -3.92 6.45
CA ILE A 48 3.12 -5.29 6.49
C ILE A 48 3.55 -5.97 7.79
N GLY A 49 4.84 -5.92 8.14
CA GLY A 49 5.34 -6.54 9.37
C GLY A 49 4.72 -6.01 10.66
N SER A 50 4.27 -4.75 10.64
CA SER A 50 3.56 -4.09 11.74
C SER A 50 2.06 -4.42 11.78
N GLY A 51 1.53 -5.15 10.79
CA GLY A 51 0.11 -5.49 10.71
C GLY A 51 -0.78 -4.30 10.34
N LEU A 52 -0.25 -3.33 9.60
CA LEU A 52 -1.01 -2.16 9.13
C LEU A 52 -1.76 -2.42 7.81
N VAL A 53 -1.58 -3.60 7.23
CA VAL A 53 -2.17 -4.00 5.94
C VAL A 53 -3.17 -5.11 6.20
N LEU A 54 -4.36 -5.00 5.62
CA LEU A 54 -5.36 -6.05 5.62
C LEU A 54 -5.47 -6.66 4.23
N VAL A 55 -5.56 -7.97 4.15
CA VAL A 55 -5.83 -8.70 2.92
C VAL A 55 -7.13 -9.46 3.12
N ASN A 56 -8.13 -9.20 2.27
CA ASN A 56 -9.47 -9.78 2.39
C ASN A 56 -10.07 -9.59 3.80
N GLY A 57 -9.93 -8.37 4.34
CA GLY A 57 -10.39 -8.00 5.69
C GLY A 57 -9.59 -8.58 6.87
N GLN A 58 -8.49 -9.31 6.62
CA GLN A 58 -7.65 -9.90 7.67
C GLN A 58 -6.29 -9.24 7.73
N VAL A 59 -5.83 -8.88 8.95
CA VAL A 59 -4.49 -8.31 9.16
C VAL A 59 -3.42 -9.28 8.66
N GLU A 60 -2.65 -8.86 7.67
CA GLU A 60 -1.58 -9.67 7.08
C GLU A 60 -0.22 -9.14 7.53
N THR A 61 0.59 -10.02 8.11
CA THR A 61 1.94 -9.71 8.60
C THR A 61 3.04 -10.35 7.75
N GLN A 62 2.66 -11.23 6.83
CA GLN A 62 3.59 -11.91 5.94
C GLN A 62 4.01 -11.00 4.79
N LYS A 63 5.21 -10.42 4.94
CA LYS A 63 5.86 -9.52 3.97
C LYS A 63 5.91 -10.08 2.54
N ARG A 64 5.97 -11.41 2.39
CA ARG A 64 6.00 -12.13 1.11
C ARG A 64 4.74 -12.96 0.87
N LYS A 65 3.60 -12.56 1.43
CA LYS A 65 2.31 -13.18 1.12
C LYS A 65 2.10 -13.12 -0.39
N LYS A 66 1.71 -14.25 -0.97
CA LYS A 66 1.32 -14.35 -2.37
C LYS A 66 -0.11 -13.84 -2.49
N ILE A 67 -0.30 -12.89 -3.39
CA ILE A 67 -1.57 -12.29 -3.74
C ILE A 67 -1.95 -12.77 -5.13
N SER A 68 -3.22 -13.10 -5.29
CA SER A 68 -3.83 -13.59 -6.52
C SER A 68 -4.96 -12.65 -6.96
N THR A 69 -5.42 -12.84 -8.18
CA THR A 69 -6.59 -12.13 -8.71
C THR A 69 -7.83 -12.35 -7.84
N GLY A 70 -8.57 -11.27 -7.57
CA GLY A 70 -9.75 -11.26 -6.71
C GLY A 70 -9.45 -10.96 -5.24
N ASP A 71 -8.17 -10.89 -4.84
CA ASP A 71 -7.82 -10.42 -3.50
C ASP A 71 -8.06 -8.91 -3.36
N THR A 72 -8.44 -8.50 -2.15
CA THR A 72 -8.54 -7.09 -1.76
C THR A 72 -7.46 -6.75 -0.76
N ILE A 73 -6.81 -5.60 -0.93
CA ILE A 73 -5.79 -5.10 -0.02
C ILE A 73 -6.26 -3.76 0.54
N GLU A 74 -6.25 -3.62 1.85
CA GLU A 74 -6.58 -2.37 2.52
C GLU A 74 -5.35 -1.90 3.30
N PHE A 75 -4.98 -0.64 3.07
CA PHE A 75 -3.85 0.00 3.75
C PHE A 75 -4.21 1.45 4.05
N GLU A 76 -4.20 1.80 5.34
CA GLU A 76 -4.66 3.10 5.84
C GLU A 76 -6.09 3.43 5.37
N GLU A 77 -6.27 4.45 4.54
CA GLU A 77 -7.55 4.86 3.96
C GLU A 77 -7.73 4.35 2.51
N ASN A 78 -6.71 3.69 1.95
CA ASN A 78 -6.72 3.22 0.58
C ASN A 78 -7.14 1.74 0.51
N LYS A 79 -7.94 1.42 -0.49
CA LYS A 79 -8.42 0.05 -0.75
C LYS A 79 -8.14 -0.30 -2.19
N TYR A 80 -7.63 -1.51 -2.40
CA TYR A 80 -7.17 -1.98 -3.69
C TYR A 80 -7.81 -3.31 -4.04
N PHE A 81 -8.22 -3.48 -5.30
CA PHE A 81 -8.78 -4.71 -5.83
C PHE A 81 -7.86 -5.29 -6.91
N ILE A 82 -7.45 -6.54 -6.76
CA ILE A 82 -6.50 -7.18 -7.66
C ILE A 82 -7.20 -7.83 -8.85
N LYS A 83 -6.79 -7.46 -10.07
CA LYS A 83 -7.30 -8.04 -11.31
C LYS A 83 -6.17 -8.43 -12.26
N LEU A 84 -6.22 -9.62 -12.85
CA LEU A 84 -5.28 -10.00 -13.90
C LEU A 84 -5.67 -9.32 -15.23
N SER A 85 -4.74 -8.58 -15.84
CA SER A 85 -4.86 -8.11 -17.22
C SER A 85 -3.97 -8.94 -18.14
N ALA A 86 -4.57 -9.52 -19.19
CA ALA A 86 -3.89 -10.45 -20.09
C ALA A 86 -2.96 -9.76 -21.12
N THR A 87 -2.77 -8.44 -21.04
CA THR A 87 -2.07 -7.66 -22.06
C THR A 87 -0.67 -7.29 -21.60
N ALA A 88 0.33 -7.95 -22.17
CA ALA A 88 1.74 -7.60 -21.98
C ALA A 88 2.02 -6.18 -22.48
N LYS A 89 2.23 -5.25 -21.55
CA LYS A 89 3.03 -4.05 -21.81
C LYS A 89 4.31 -4.16 -20.99
N SER A 90 5.42 -4.16 -21.74
CA SER A 90 6.80 -4.22 -21.29
C SER A 90 7.09 -3.35 -20.07
N PRO A 91 8.02 -3.77 -19.20
CA PRO A 91 8.38 -3.04 -17.99
C PRO A 91 9.05 -1.72 -18.40
N GLU A 92 8.30 -0.63 -18.40
CA GLU A 92 8.93 0.69 -18.43
C GLU A 92 9.37 0.99 -16.99
N PRO A 93 10.69 1.06 -16.73
CA PRO A 93 11.21 1.28 -15.39
C PRO A 93 10.71 2.64 -14.90
N ALA A 94 9.75 2.62 -13.97
CA ALA A 94 9.22 3.81 -13.34
C ALA A 94 10.30 4.48 -12.48
N ALA A 95 11.17 5.25 -13.14
CA ALA A 95 11.71 6.46 -12.56
C ALA A 95 10.51 7.37 -12.19
N PRO A 96 10.48 7.89 -10.96
CA PRO A 96 9.30 8.51 -10.39
C PRO A 96 9.02 9.84 -11.09
N LYS A 97 7.79 10.03 -11.60
CA LYS A 97 7.32 11.34 -12.05
C LYS A 97 6.07 11.77 -11.28
N LYS A 98 6.36 12.59 -10.26
CA LYS A 98 5.65 13.81 -9.81
C LYS A 98 4.16 13.69 -9.46
N ILE A 99 3.89 13.75 -8.15
CA ILE A 99 2.67 14.36 -7.59
C ILE A 99 3.07 15.27 -6.41
N LYS A 100 2.30 16.34 -6.22
CA LYS A 100 2.61 17.63 -5.59
C LYS A 100 2.77 17.58 -4.06
N PRO A 101 3.44 18.57 -3.42
CA PRO A 101 3.73 18.55 -1.99
C PRO A 101 2.46 18.81 -1.17
N ALA A 102 1.99 17.80 -0.44
CA ALA A 102 0.99 17.98 0.60
C ALA A 102 1.71 18.40 1.90
N ASN A 103 1.67 19.70 2.13
CA ASN A 103 2.04 20.41 3.33
C ASN A 103 1.26 19.87 4.55
N VAL A 104 1.89 19.11 5.45
CA VAL A 104 1.43 19.00 6.86
C VAL A 104 2.44 19.73 7.72
N ASN A 105 2.25 21.04 7.78
CA ASN A 105 2.70 21.81 8.91
C ASN A 105 1.87 21.44 10.14
N LYS A 106 2.56 21.56 11.30
CA LYS A 106 2.04 21.88 12.65
C LYS A 106 2.04 20.69 13.63
N ALA A 107 2.64 20.76 14.82
CA ALA A 107 3.60 21.67 15.42
C ALA A 107 4.11 21.07 16.74
N SER A 108 5.37 21.37 17.07
CA SER A 108 5.88 21.72 18.41
C SER A 108 5.74 20.71 19.58
N ARG A 109 6.90 20.30 20.11
CA ARG A 109 7.31 20.68 21.48
C ARG A 109 8.81 20.51 21.75
N LYS A 110 9.48 21.68 21.71
CA LYS A 110 10.63 22.17 22.49
C LYS A 110 12.03 21.57 22.27
N PRO A 111 13.06 22.43 22.13
CA PRO A 111 14.47 22.04 22.19
C PRO A 111 14.89 21.83 23.65
N ILE A 112 15.58 20.73 23.95
CA ILE A 112 16.36 20.66 25.19
C ILE A 112 17.69 21.32 24.89
N ALA A 113 17.76 22.61 25.21
CA ALA A 113 19.01 23.32 25.38
C ALA A 113 19.79 22.66 26.53
N ALA A 114 20.96 22.11 26.24
CA ALA A 114 22.00 21.85 27.24
C ALA A 114 23.20 22.74 26.89
N LEU A 115 23.16 23.98 27.38
CA LEU A 115 24.28 24.90 27.39
C LEU A 115 24.87 24.96 28.81
N ARG A 116 26.20 24.96 28.89
CA ARG A 116 27.10 25.30 30.01
C ARG A 116 27.38 24.19 31.04
N LYS A 117 28.66 23.84 31.21
CA LYS A 117 29.59 24.63 32.05
C LYS A 117 31.01 24.64 31.47
N GLU A 118 31.56 25.84 31.34
CA GLU A 118 33.00 26.06 31.41
C GLU A 118 33.46 25.95 32.88
N GLY A 119 34.74 25.61 33.08
CA GLY A 119 35.50 25.89 34.29
C GLY A 119 35.72 24.70 35.24
N THR A 120 36.92 24.11 35.19
CA THR A 120 38.00 24.21 36.21
C THR A 120 38.92 22.99 36.13
N LYS A 121 40.14 23.17 35.61
CA LYS A 121 41.36 23.08 36.42
C LYS A 121 42.52 23.74 35.66
#